data_AF-A0A7K2ZTB8-F1
#
_entry.id   AF-A0A7K2ZTB8-F1
#
_cell.length_a   1.000
_cell.length_b   1.000
_cell.length_c   1.000
_cell.angle_alpha   90.00
_cell.angle_beta   90.00
_cell.angle_gamma   90.00
#
_symmetry.space_group_name_H-M   'P 1'
#
loop_
_entity.id
_entity.type
_entity.pdbx_description
1 polymer ?
#
loop_
_entity_poly.entity_id
_entity_poly.type
_entity_poly.pdbx_seq_one_letter_code
_entity_poly.pdbx_strand_id
1 'polypeptide(L)'
;MISASVVGVLLAGGALFGAAPASADCGYYVTDTVNLRSGPGTGYASYGLLRKDDHVAVLGKKGQWRKVTPMDDPKSGLSINAKGWVRGDFLEKATCMQLD
;
A
#
# COMPACT_ATOMS: atom_id res chain seq x y z
N MET A 1 22.31 13.18 -18.50
CA MET A 1 23.51 13.07 -17.64
C MET A 1 23.28 11.94 -16.67
N ILE A 2 23.67 10.71 -17.02
CA ILE A 2 23.70 9.57 -16.09
C ILE A 2 25.17 9.22 -15.92
N SER A 3 25.77 9.82 -14.90
CA SER A 3 27.15 9.56 -14.51
C SER A 3 27.15 8.47 -13.45
N ALA A 4 27.42 7.24 -13.85
CA ALA A 4 27.75 6.16 -12.92
C ALA A 4 29.27 5.95 -13.00
N SER A 5 30.00 6.53 -12.05
CA SER A 5 31.42 6.25 -11.84
C SER A 5 31.59 5.52 -10.52
N VAL A 6 32.23 4.35 -10.62
CA VAL A 6 32.51 3.35 -9.60
C VAL A 6 33.52 3.87 -8.58
N VAL A 7 33.32 3.58 -7.29
CA VAL A 7 34.42 3.33 -6.34
C VAL A 7 34.02 2.18 -5.43
N GLY A 8 34.75 1.07 -5.52
CA GLY A 8 34.62 -0.07 -4.62
C GLY A 8 35.31 0.18 -3.29
N VAL A 9 34.81 -0.45 -2.22
CA VAL A 9 35.59 -0.78 -1.02
C VAL A 9 35.14 -2.15 -0.51
N LEU A 10 36.14 -3.00 -0.27
CA LEU A 10 36.12 -4.35 0.28
C LEU A 10 36.04 -4.34 1.83
N LEU A 11 35.61 -5.47 2.41
CA LEU A 11 35.80 -5.95 3.80
C LEU A 11 34.84 -5.45 4.92
N ALA A 12 33.88 -6.32 5.29
CA ALA A 12 33.69 -6.88 6.64
C ALA A 12 32.33 -7.60 6.72
N GLY A 13 32.33 -8.83 7.23
CA GLY A 13 31.14 -9.67 7.36
C GLY A 13 30.12 -9.12 8.37
N GLY A 14 28.85 -9.38 8.07
CA GLY A 14 27.69 -8.99 8.87
C GLY A 14 26.66 -8.35 7.96
N ALA A 15 25.67 -9.15 7.52
CA ALA A 15 24.61 -8.70 6.64
C ALA A 15 23.91 -7.47 7.23
N LEU A 16 24.26 -6.29 6.72
CA LEU A 16 23.36 -5.15 6.73
C LEU A 16 22.13 -5.62 5.96
N PHE A 17 21.03 -5.83 6.68
CA PHE A 17 19.73 -5.94 6.05
C PHE A 17 19.56 -4.66 5.24
N GLY A 18 19.85 -4.74 3.94
CA GLY A 18 19.33 -3.78 3.00
C GLY A 18 17.83 -3.85 3.16
N ALA A 19 17.27 -2.89 3.88
CA ALA A 19 15.89 -2.52 3.70
C ALA A 19 15.79 -2.25 2.21
N ALA A 20 15.28 -3.25 1.47
CA ALA A 20 14.95 -3.06 0.08
C ALA A 20 14.19 -1.73 0.01
N PRO A 21 14.51 -0.83 -0.93
CA PRO A 21 13.66 0.32 -1.11
C PRO A 21 12.28 -0.27 -1.33
N ALA A 22 11.36 -0.05 -0.37
CA ALA A 22 9.96 -0.21 -0.65
C ALA A 22 9.80 0.71 -1.84
N SER A 23 9.61 0.13 -3.03
CA SER A 23 9.23 0.85 -4.23
C SER A 23 8.25 1.90 -3.75
N ALA A 24 8.49 3.16 -4.09
CA ALA A 24 7.56 4.24 -3.80
C ALA A 24 6.30 3.97 -4.63
N ASP A 25 5.57 2.92 -4.24
CA ASP A 25 4.25 2.59 -4.68
C ASP A 25 3.41 3.69 -4.10
N CYS A 26 2.89 4.49 -5.02
CA CYS A 26 2.07 5.66 -4.78
C CYS A 26 0.72 5.30 -4.16
N GLY A 27 0.57 4.08 -3.64
CA GLY A 27 -0.66 3.52 -3.14
C GLY A 27 -1.64 3.13 -4.24
N TYR A 28 -2.89 3.05 -3.81
CA TYR A 28 -4.06 2.69 -4.60
C TYR A 28 -5.20 3.63 -4.21
N TYR A 29 -6.01 4.03 -5.17
CA TYR A 29 -7.27 4.70 -4.90
C TYR A 29 -8.41 3.69 -4.86
N VAL A 30 -9.30 3.90 -3.91
CA VAL A 30 -10.53 3.14 -3.81
C VAL A 30 -11.50 3.62 -4.89
N THR A 31 -11.99 2.73 -5.74
CA THR A 31 -12.82 3.10 -6.89
C THR A 31 -14.29 3.32 -6.52
N ASP A 32 -14.76 2.69 -5.45
CA ASP A 32 -16.14 2.76 -4.93
C ASP A 32 -16.20 2.45 -3.43
N THR A 33 -17.33 2.70 -2.77
CA THR A 33 -17.51 2.44 -1.35
C THR A 33 -17.40 0.95 -1.04
N VAL A 34 -16.40 0.57 -0.24
CA VAL A 34 -16.07 -0.84 0.04
C VAL A 34 -15.79 -1.05 1.52
N ASN A 35 -16.12 -2.23 2.03
CA ASN A 35 -15.85 -2.57 3.42
C ASN A 35 -14.36 -2.84 3.66
N LEU A 36 -13.80 -2.20 4.69
CA LEU A 36 -12.51 -2.56 5.27
C LEU A 36 -12.74 -3.67 6.30
N ARG A 37 -12.32 -4.90 5.97
CA ARG A 37 -12.63 -6.09 6.78
C ARG A 37 -11.45 -6.55 7.64
N SER A 38 -11.74 -7.26 8.73
CA SER A 38 -10.70 -7.85 9.60
C SER A 38 -9.96 -9.01 8.95
N GLY A 39 -10.52 -9.63 7.91
CA GLY A 39 -9.91 -10.75 7.20
C GLY A 39 -10.29 -10.83 5.72
N PRO A 40 -9.59 -11.69 4.96
CA PRO A 40 -9.76 -11.88 3.53
C PRO A 40 -10.99 -12.75 3.24
N GLY A 41 -12.18 -12.14 3.29
CA GLY A 41 -13.46 -12.80 3.03
C GLY A 41 -14.65 -11.93 3.45
N THR A 42 -15.83 -12.21 2.89
CA THR A 42 -17.07 -11.51 3.24
C THR A 42 -17.67 -11.94 4.59
N GLY A 43 -17.21 -13.06 5.16
CA GLY A 43 -17.61 -13.53 6.49
C GLY A 43 -16.86 -12.87 7.65
N TYR A 44 -15.84 -12.06 7.38
CA TYR A 44 -15.09 -11.34 8.41
C TYR A 44 -15.79 -10.02 8.79
N ALA A 45 -15.65 -9.63 10.05
CA ALA A 45 -16.17 -8.37 10.58
C ALA A 45 -15.66 -7.17 9.76
N SER A 46 -16.53 -6.16 9.59
CA SER A 46 -16.16 -4.88 8.97
C SER A 46 -15.69 -3.91 10.05
N TYR A 47 -14.53 -3.29 9.85
CA TYR A 47 -14.05 -2.16 10.66
C TYR A 47 -14.66 -0.83 10.20
N GLY A 48 -15.30 -0.83 9.03
CA GLY A 48 -15.95 0.34 8.46
C GLY A 48 -15.89 0.32 6.94
N LEU A 49 -16.16 1.47 6.34
CA LEU A 49 -16.22 1.65 4.90
C LEU A 49 -15.05 2.52 4.47
N LEU A 50 -14.31 2.12 3.46
CA LEU A 50 -13.51 3.03 2.66
C LEU A 50 -14.41 3.61 1.57
N ARG A 51 -14.23 4.89 1.28
CA ARG A 51 -14.98 5.61 0.28
C ARG A 51 -14.20 5.74 -1.01
N LYS A 52 -14.91 6.04 -2.10
CA LYS A 52 -14.30 6.41 -3.36
C LYS A 52 -13.25 7.52 -3.15
N ASP A 53 -12.13 7.37 -3.83
CA ASP A 53 -10.95 8.24 -3.79
C ASP A 53 -10.18 8.24 -2.45
N ASP A 54 -10.54 7.36 -1.49
CA ASP A 54 -9.68 7.10 -0.34
C ASP A 54 -8.36 6.48 -0.82
N HIS A 55 -7.26 7.02 -0.32
CA HIS A 55 -5.91 6.62 -0.69
C HIS A 55 -5.34 5.60 0.29
N VAL A 56 -4.92 4.44 -0.22
CA VAL A 56 -4.48 3.31 0.59
C VAL A 56 -3.20 2.66 0.07
N ALA A 57 -2.33 2.23 0.98
CA ALA A 57 -1.18 1.38 0.66
C ALA A 57 -1.59 -0.09 0.74
N VAL A 58 -1.17 -0.90 -0.24
CA VAL A 58 -1.34 -2.36 -0.18
C VAL A 58 -0.13 -2.96 0.53
N LEU A 59 -0.38 -3.54 1.71
CA LEU A 59 0.62 -4.21 2.55
C LEU A 59 0.80 -5.69 2.17
N GLY A 60 -0.13 -6.27 1.41
CA GLY A 60 -0.07 -7.66 1.00
C GLY A 60 -1.31 -8.14 0.26
N LYS A 61 -1.27 -9.38 -0.24
CA LYS A 61 -2.35 -9.99 -1.01
C LYS A 61 -2.66 -11.40 -0.53
N LYS A 62 -3.94 -11.79 -0.58
CA LYS A 62 -4.41 -13.17 -0.38
C LYS A 62 -5.61 -13.43 -1.29
N GLY A 63 -5.38 -14.15 -2.39
CA GLY A 63 -6.39 -14.35 -3.42
C GLY A 63 -6.89 -13.01 -3.97
N GLN A 64 -8.21 -12.81 -3.98
CA GLN A 64 -8.84 -11.56 -4.43
C GLN A 64 -8.80 -10.42 -3.39
N TRP A 65 -8.22 -10.67 -2.21
CA TRP A 65 -8.17 -9.68 -1.13
C TRP A 65 -6.79 -9.04 -1.06
N ARG A 66 -6.79 -7.73 -0.82
CA ARG A 66 -5.61 -6.91 -0.62
C ARG A 66 -5.67 -6.39 0.82
N LYS A 67 -4.60 -6.60 1.57
CA LYS A 67 -4.44 -6.02 2.90
C LYS A 67 -3.99 -4.59 2.70
N VAL A 68 -4.75 -3.63 3.24
CA VAL A 68 -4.53 -2.21 3.02
C VAL A 68 -4.41 -1.45 4.34
N THR A 69 -3.77 -0.29 4.26
CA THR A 69 -3.78 0.74 5.30
C THR A 69 -4.04 2.09 4.63
N PRO A 70 -4.93 2.94 5.17
CA PRO A 70 -5.04 4.32 4.71
C PRO A 70 -3.69 5.02 4.80
N MET A 71 -3.35 5.82 3.79
CA MET A 71 -2.10 6.60 3.74
C MET A 71 -2.29 8.03 4.20
N ASP A 72 -3.46 8.62 3.92
CA ASP A 72 -3.85 9.97 4.28
C ASP A 72 -5.04 9.92 5.26
N ASP A 73 -5.57 11.08 5.66
CA ASP A 73 -6.86 11.17 6.36
C ASP A 73 -7.98 10.70 5.43
N PRO A 74 -8.51 9.48 5.59
CA PRO A 74 -9.47 8.96 4.64
C PRO A 74 -10.81 9.66 4.88
N LYS A 75 -11.49 10.04 3.80
CA LYS A 75 -12.79 10.76 3.85
C LYS A 75 -13.91 9.90 4.44
N SER A 76 -13.63 8.63 4.66
CA SER A 76 -14.45 7.69 5.42
C SER A 76 -14.47 7.93 6.94
N GLY A 77 -13.50 8.67 7.49
CA GLY A 77 -13.35 8.83 8.95
C GLY A 77 -12.74 7.60 9.63
N LEU A 78 -12.18 6.66 8.86
CA LEU A 78 -11.38 5.55 9.38
C LEU A 78 -10.06 6.09 9.94
N SER A 79 -9.57 5.49 11.04
CA SER A 79 -8.26 5.85 11.56
C SER A 79 -7.16 5.50 10.55
N ILE A 80 -6.17 6.37 10.38
CA ILE A 80 -5.01 6.16 9.49
C ILE A 80 -4.23 4.86 9.80
N ASN A 81 -4.30 4.39 11.05
CA ASN A 81 -3.69 3.14 11.50
C ASN A 81 -4.58 1.89 11.30
N ALA A 82 -5.77 2.03 10.71
CA ALA A 82 -6.70 0.94 10.48
C ALA A 82 -6.16 0.01 9.37
N LYS A 83 -5.70 -1.17 9.78
CA LYS A 83 -5.23 -2.21 8.85
C LYS A 83 -6.35 -3.21 8.63
N GLY A 84 -6.73 -3.43 7.37
CA GLY A 84 -7.78 -4.37 7.04
C GLY A 84 -7.66 -4.93 5.64
N TRP A 85 -8.68 -5.64 5.21
CA TRP A 85 -8.75 -6.35 3.94
C TRP A 85 -9.87 -5.78 3.09
N VAL A 86 -9.51 -5.44 1.86
CA VAL A 86 -10.41 -4.94 0.82
C VAL A 86 -10.34 -5.88 -0.36
N ARG A 87 -11.46 -6.10 -1.03
CA ARG A 87 -11.47 -6.84 -2.29
C ARG A 87 -10.85 -5.94 -3.34
N GLY A 88 -9.72 -6.34 -3.91
CA GLY A 88 -8.96 -5.38 -4.72
C GLY A 88 -9.44 -5.21 -6.16
N ASP A 89 -10.63 -5.71 -6.48
CA ASP A 89 -11.39 -5.24 -7.65
C ASP A 89 -11.82 -3.77 -7.45
N PHE A 90 -11.86 -3.31 -6.19
CA PHE A 90 -12.15 -1.92 -5.80
C PHE A 90 -10.89 -1.06 -5.62
N LEU A 91 -9.72 -1.55 -6.04
CA LEU A 91 -8.44 -0.84 -5.88
C LEU A 91 -7.82 -0.57 -7.24
N GLU A 92 -7.69 0.70 -7.57
CA GLU A 92 -6.97 1.17 -8.73
C GLU A 92 -5.58 1.63 -8.31
N LYS A 93 -4.54 1.26 -9.05
CA LYS A 93 -3.18 1.72 -8.75
C LYS A 93 -3.14 3.23 -8.86
N ALA A 94 -2.71 3.90 -7.81
CA ALA A 94 -2.40 5.30 -7.91
C ALA A 94 -1.15 5.45 -8.80
N THR A 95 -1.28 6.21 -9.87
CA THR A 95 -0.11 6.75 -10.55
C THR A 95 0.31 7.96 -9.72
N CYS A 96 1.47 7.90 -9.06
CA CYS A 96 2.14 9.17 -8.70
C CYS A 96 2.21 9.93 -10.01
N MET A 97 1.77 11.18 -10.03
CA MET A 97 2.15 12.08 -11.10
C MET A 97 3.67 12.03 -11.21
N GLN A 98 4.17 11.28 -12.19
CA GLN A 98 5.51 11.45 -12.69
C GLN A 98 5.41 12.80 -13.39
N LEU A 99 5.80 13.87 -12.69
CA LEU A 99 5.96 15.18 -13.28
C LEU A 99 6.99 15.00 -14.41
N ASP A 100 6.50 14.84 -15.63
CA ASP A 100 7.27 14.88 -16.87
C ASP A 100 7.76 16.30 -17.19
#